data_AF-A0AAV6THN1-F1
#
_entry.id   AF-A0AAV6THN1-F1
#
_cell.length_a   1.000
_cell.length_b   1.000
_cell.length_c   1.000
_cell.angle_alpha   90.00
_cell.angle_beta   90.00
_cell.angle_gamma   90.00
#
_symmetry.space_group_name_H-M   'P 1'
#
loop_
_entity.id
_entity.type
_entity.pdbx_description
1 polymer ?
#
loop_
_entity_poly.entity_id
_entity_poly.type
_entity_poly.pdbx_seq_one_letter_code
_entity_poly.pdbx_strand_id
1 'polypeptide(L)'
;HVGHVEFVKLCQLLRPGYSPPSEKMLARDLLDTIYEQETAESSEILSGETVTTSLDRWSNVHNEPLICASVITSSGENYLASPIEELSGRTC
;
A
#
# COMPACT_ATOMS: atom_id res chain seq x y z
N HIS A 1 21.89 -2.44 -8.94
CA HIS A 1 21.02 -2.90 -10.04
C HIS A 1 20.28 -1.67 -10.56
N VAL A 2 20.57 -1.24 -11.79
CA VAL A 2 19.94 -0.06 -12.41
C VAL A 2 18.66 -0.55 -13.08
N GLY A 3 17.54 0.16 -12.91
CA GLY A 3 16.23 -0.24 -13.44
C GLY A 3 16.25 -0.54 -14.94
N HIS A 4 15.25 -1.28 -15.42
CA HIS A 4 15.14 -1.73 -16.81
C HIS A 4 15.45 -0.60 -17.80
N VAL A 5 16.35 -0.84 -18.77
CA VAL A 5 16.90 0.21 -19.65
C VAL A 5 15.81 1.00 -20.39
N GLU A 6 14.74 0.33 -20.81
CA GLU A 6 13.61 0.99 -21.49
C GLU A 6 12.79 1.87 -20.53
N PHE A 7 12.72 1.52 -19.25
CA PHE A 7 12.05 2.37 -18.25
C PHE A 7 12.84 3.66 -18.02
N VAL A 8 14.18 3.57 -17.94
CA VAL A 8 15.03 4.76 -17.82
C VAL A 8 14.92 5.65 -19.06
N LYS A 9 14.91 5.06 -20.26
CA LYS A 9 14.69 5.81 -21.51
C LYS A 9 13.33 6.52 -21.51
N LEU A 10 12.25 5.84 -21.11
CA LEU A 10 10.93 6.44 -20.98
C LEU A 10 10.95 7.63 -20.01
N CYS A 11 11.55 7.48 -18.83
CA CYS A 11 11.68 8.56 -17.85
C CYS A 11 12.43 9.78 -18.43
N GLN A 12 13.51 9.55 -19.18
CA GLN A 12 14.29 10.62 -19.82
C GLN A 12 13.53 11.31 -20.95
N LEU A 13 12.71 10.59 -21.72
CA LEU A 13 11.85 11.18 -22.75
C LEU A 13 10.74 12.05 -22.13
N LEU A 14 10.12 11.58 -21.04
CA LEU A 14 9.07 12.33 -20.34
C LEU A 14 9.63 13.55 -19.60
N ARG A 15 10.82 13.43 -19.00
CA ARG A 15 11.47 14.49 -18.24
C ARG A 15 13.00 14.42 -18.41
N PRO A 16 13.57 15.14 -19.39
CA PRO A 16 15.00 15.15 -19.62
C PRO A 16 15.79 15.53 -18.35
N GLY A 17 16.81 14.75 -18.02
CA GLY A 17 17.64 14.95 -16.82
C GLY A 17 17.09 14.32 -15.54
N TYR A 18 15.91 13.68 -15.57
CA TYR A 18 15.38 12.98 -14.41
C TYR A 18 15.96 11.55 -14.27
N SER A 19 16.62 11.30 -13.14
CA SER A 19 17.03 9.94 -12.77
C SER A 19 15.96 9.29 -11.89
N PRO A 20 15.31 8.20 -12.35
CA PRO A 20 14.32 7.51 -11.53
C PRO A 20 14.97 6.92 -10.26
N PRO A 21 14.20 6.81 -9.16
CA PRO A 21 14.68 6.21 -7.93
C PRO A 21 15.14 4.78 -8.16
N SER A 22 16.14 4.33 -7.38
CA SER A 22 16.51 2.92 -7.38
C SER A 22 15.40 2.07 -6.76
N GLU A 23 15.32 0.80 -7.15
CA GLU A 23 14.35 -0.15 -6.58
C GLU A 23 14.43 -0.20 -5.05
N LYS A 24 15.63 -0.23 -4.47
CA LYS A 24 15.82 -0.22 -3.02
C LYS A 24 15.27 1.05 -2.36
N MET A 25 15.47 2.21 -2.99
CA MET A 25 15.00 3.50 -2.48
C MET A 25 13.48 3.62 -2.61
N LEU A 26 12.90 3.06 -3.68
CA LEU A 26 11.46 2.99 -3.86
C LEU A 26 10.83 2.04 -2.83
N ALA A 27 11.30 0.79 -2.80
CA ALA A 27 10.72 -0.31 -2.04
C ALA A 27 10.88 -0.21 -0.52
N ARG A 28 11.85 0.57 -0.04
CA ARG A 28 12.09 0.76 1.39
C ARG A 28 11.81 2.20 1.74
N ASP A 29 12.73 3.10 1.39
CA ASP A 29 12.70 4.46 1.93
C ASP A 29 11.42 5.22 1.55
N LEU A 30 11.03 5.22 0.27
CA LEU A 30 9.90 6.01 -0.20
C LEU A 30 8.54 5.38 0.15
N LEU A 31 8.36 4.08 -0.11
CA LEU A 31 7.09 3.41 0.17
C LEU A 31 6.82 3.28 1.66
N ASP A 32 7.84 2.99 2.49
CA ASP A 32 7.66 2.94 3.95
C ASP A 32 7.24 4.33 4.47
N THR A 33 7.92 5.39 4.03
CA THR A 33 7.60 6.77 4.45
C THR A 33 6.18 7.17 4.08
N ILE A 34 5.77 6.92 2.82
CA ILE A 34 4.41 7.27 2.36
C ILE A 34 3.38 6.42 3.12
N TYR A 35 3.65 5.12 3.28
CA TYR A 35 2.75 4.22 4.01
C TYR A 35 2.53 4.69 5.46
N GLU A 36 3.59 5.04 6.18
CA GLU A 36 3.50 5.55 7.56
C GLU A 36 2.71 6.86 7.61
N GLN A 37 2.96 7.77 6.67
CA GLN A 37 2.26 9.05 6.59
C GLN A 37 0.76 8.86 6.34
N GLU A 38 0.38 8.11 5.32
CA GLU A 38 -1.02 7.87 4.95
C GLU A 38 -1.76 7.10 6.04
N THR A 39 -1.08 6.17 6.73
CA THR A 39 -1.64 5.42 7.87
C THR A 39 -1.90 6.35 9.06
N ALA A 40 -0.95 7.24 9.38
CA ALA A 40 -1.11 8.20 10.46
C ALA A 40 -2.27 9.18 10.19
N GLU A 41 -2.34 9.71 8.97
CA GLU A 41 -3.41 10.61 8.55
C GLU A 41 -4.78 9.92 8.57
N SER A 42 -4.87 8.72 8.00
CA SER A 42 -6.11 7.92 8.03
C SER A 42 -6.52 7.61 9.47
N SER A 43 -5.58 7.28 10.36
CA SER A 43 -5.87 7.01 11.76
C SER A 43 -6.37 8.25 12.51
N GLU A 44 -5.86 9.44 12.17
CA GLU A 44 -6.33 10.70 12.75
C GLU A 44 -7.76 11.00 12.28
N ILE A 45 -8.02 10.88 10.97
CA ILE A 45 -9.34 11.13 10.38
C ILE A 45 -10.40 10.18 10.94
N LEU A 46 -10.06 8.89 11.11
CA LEU A 46 -11.01 7.86 11.55
C LEU A 46 -11.16 7.82 13.08
N SER A 47 -10.38 8.61 13.83
CA SER A 47 -10.40 8.60 15.29
C SER A 47 -11.73 9.11 15.83
N GLY A 48 -12.47 8.24 16.53
CA GLY A 48 -13.77 8.57 17.11
C GLY A 48 -14.94 8.50 16.13
N GLU A 49 -14.69 8.17 14.86
CA GLU A 49 -15.72 8.01 13.85
C GLU A 49 -16.41 6.63 13.94
N THR A 50 -17.71 6.61 13.62
CA THR A 50 -18.42 5.34 13.40
C THR A 50 -18.27 4.96 11.94
N VAL A 51 -17.65 3.80 11.71
CA VAL A 51 -17.26 3.35 10.38
C VAL A 51 -17.82 1.97 10.06
N THR A 52 -17.92 1.67 8.77
CA THR A 52 -18.23 0.33 8.26
C THR A 52 -16.94 -0.32 7.75
N THR A 53 -16.58 -1.49 8.28
CA THR A 53 -15.46 -2.26 7.75
C THR A 53 -15.96 -3.24 6.69
N SER A 54 -15.36 -3.20 5.50
CA SER A 54 -15.55 -4.20 4.44
C SER A 54 -14.33 -5.12 4.40
N LEU A 55 -14.57 -6.43 4.38
CA LEU A 55 -13.54 -7.47 4.33
C LEU A 55 -13.79 -8.33 3.09
N ASP A 56 -12.77 -8.46 2.24
CA ASP A 56 -12.76 -9.40 1.12
C ASP A 56 -11.64 -10.42 1.30
N ARG A 57 -11.91 -11.67 0.91
CA ARG A 57 -10.98 -12.79 1.10
C ARG A 57 -10.85 -13.59 -0.17
N TRP A 58 -9.63 -13.65 -0.69
CA TRP A 58 -9.27 -14.49 -1.82
C TRP A 58 -8.24 -15.53 -1.40
N SER A 59 -8.08 -16.57 -2.21
CA SER A 59 -6.95 -17.48 -2.12
C SER A 59 -6.13 -17.37 -3.39
N ASN A 60 -4.80 -17.35 -3.28
CA ASN A 60 -3.96 -17.43 -4.46
C ASN A 60 -3.97 -18.85 -5.07
N VAL A 61 -3.23 -19.06 -6.16
CA VAL A 61 -3.14 -20.37 -6.84
C VAL A 61 -2.51 -21.48 -6.00
N HIS A 62 -1.89 -21.13 -4.87
CA HIS A 62 -1.31 -22.03 -3.88
C HIS A 62 -2.23 -22.25 -2.65
N ASN A 63 -3.48 -21.76 -2.70
CA ASN A 63 -4.45 -21.78 -1.60
C ASN A 63 -4.02 -20.98 -0.35
N GLU A 64 -3.10 -20.02 -0.50
CA GLU A 64 -2.73 -19.12 0.59
C GLU A 64 -3.78 -18.01 0.72
N PRO A 65 -4.26 -17.70 1.94
CA PRO A 65 -5.31 -16.72 2.16
C PRO A 65 -4.78 -15.29 2.01
N LEU A 66 -5.44 -14.51 1.17
CA LEU A 66 -5.28 -13.06 1.06
C LEU A 66 -6.51 -12.38 1.65
N ILE A 67 -6.33 -11.50 2.62
CA ILE A 67 -7.42 -10.73 3.23
C ILE A 67 -7.21 -9.25 2.95
N CYS A 68 -8.17 -8.64 2.27
CA CYS A 68 -8.25 -7.20 2.07
C CYS A 68 -9.26 -6.61 3.04
N ALA A 69 -8.89 -5.51 3.69
CA ALA A 69 -9.77 -4.76 4.56
C ALA A 69 -9.88 -3.31 4.08
N SER A 70 -11.08 -2.76 4.11
CA SER A 70 -11.31 -1.33 3.90
C SER A 70 -12.26 -0.78 4.94
N VAL A 71 -12.07 0.49 5.27
CA VAL A 71 -12.88 1.23 6.22
C VAL A 71 -13.65 2.29 5.45
N ILE A 72 -14.97 2.26 5.56
CA ILE A 72 -15.89 3.15 4.88
C ILE A 72 -16.53 4.05 5.94
N THR A 73 -16.35 5.36 5.79
CA THR A 73 -16.97 6.34 6.68
C THR A 73 -18.45 6.54 6.36
N SER A 74 -19.19 7.15 7.28
CA SER A 74 -20.59 7.54 7.05
C SER A 74 -20.79 8.49 5.86
N SER A 75 -19.75 9.26 5.51
CA SER A 75 -19.73 10.16 4.36
C SER A 75 -19.51 9.46 3.00
N GLY A 76 -19.14 8.18 3.03
CA GLY A 76 -18.87 7.37 1.84
C GLY A 76 -17.39 7.29 1.45
N GLU A 77 -16.49 8.01 2.14
CA GLU A 77 -15.05 7.91 1.92
C GLU A 77 -14.51 6.53 2.32
N ASN A 78 -13.57 6.00 1.53
CA ASN A 78 -12.99 4.67 1.71
C ASN A 78 -11.48 4.76 1.97
N TYR A 79 -11.04 4.07 3.02
CA TYR A 79 -9.65 3.98 3.42
C TYR A 79 -9.24 2.51 3.38
N LEU A 80 -8.10 2.21 2.74
CA LEU A 80 -7.54 0.88 2.80
C LEU A 80 -6.97 0.65 4.19
N ALA A 81 -7.55 -0.31 4.91
CA ALA A 81 -6.88 -0.88 6.07
C ALA A 81 -5.88 -1.90 5.52
N SER A 82 -4.67 -1.90 6.06
CA SER A 82 -3.56 -2.74 5.60
C SER A 82 -4.03 -4.15 5.21
N PRO A 83 -3.55 -4.71 4.08
CA PRO A 83 -3.83 -6.10 3.77
C PRO A 83 -3.34 -6.93 4.95
N ILE A 84 -4.22 -7.78 5.48
CA ILE A 84 -3.84 -8.72 6.54
C ILE A 84 -3.16 -9.87 5.81
N GLU A 85 -1.92 -9.64 5.37
CA GLU A 85 -1.01 -10.71 4.97
C GLU A 85 -0.50 -11.38 6.25
N GLU A 86 -0.93 -12.63 6.42
CA GLU A 86 -0.30 -13.64 7.26
C GLU A 86 -0.09 -13.32 8.75
N LEU A 87 -1.16 -13.46 9.56
CA LEU A 87 -1.00 -13.95 10.94
C LEU A 87 -0.82 -15.48 10.93
N SER A 88 0.17 -16.01 10.22
CA SER A 88 0.67 -17.35 10.52
C SER A 88 1.56 -17.22 11.77
N GLY A 89 0.95 -17.38 12.95
CA GLY A 89 1.69 -17.64 14.18
C GLY A 89 1.51 -16.70 15.38
N ARG A 90 0.47 -15.87 15.46
CA ARG A 90 0.07 -15.26 16.75
C ARG A 90 -1.35 -15.68 17.13
N THR A 91 -1.47 -16.93 17.54
CA THR A 91 -2.57 -17.38 18.39
C THR A 91 -2.50 -16.66 19.74
N CYS A 92 -3.67 -16.24 20.21
CA CYS A 92 -3.97 -15.85 21.58
C CYS A 92 -3.42 -16.86 22.61
#